data_AF-A0A1R3KME3-F1
#
_entry.id   AF-A0A1R3KME3-F1
#
_cell.length_a   1.000
_cell.length_b   1.000
_cell.length_c   1.000
_cell.angle_alpha   90.00
_cell.angle_beta   90.00
_cell.angle_gamma   90.00
#
_symmetry.space_group_name_H-M   'P 1'
#
loop_
_entity.id
_entity.type
_entity.pdbx_description
1 polymer ?
#
loop_
_entity_poly.entity_id
_entity_poly.type
_entity_poly.pdbx_seq_one_letter_code
_entity_poly.pdbx_strand_id
1 'polypeptide(L)'
;MGSKVAVVSVCSVFLVAMVVAVAVGVSRRNGGGGNGAANTGGLSTSTKAVKAICQPTDYKETCEKSLSNANSTDPKELIKVGFQAAMDEIKAVVANSTTIKDLAKDPMARQALDNCKELMDYAIDDLKNSFNQLGEFDFSKMNQYVMNLKIWLGGSLTYQQTCLDGFVNTTGDAGAKMREFLKTSMELTSNGLAMVDQFSEVINKLDIPNIPHIDTTPNERRLLQADGSPAWVPPEQQAQIAQATANDPQQPNVVVALDGSGKYNSINEALKEVPKNNPTLFKVYIKAGIYKEQVNITKHMTNVMFIGDGPTKTTITGSLNYVDGVGTYRTATVAVAGDGFIAKDIGFENSAGAIKHQAVALRVQADRAIFFNCQIDGYQDTLYTHSHRQFYRDCTITGTIDFIFGDAVAVLQNCKIIIRKPLDNQQCIVTAQGKTERREISGIVLHNCTISGTPEYIAVKDKNKGYLGRPWKEFSTTIFLQNQIDDVIVPEGFLPWNGDFALNTLYYTEFGNRGPGSVMTNRVTWAGIKKIDWNTALQFTPDFFLRAQDWIPHEK
;
A
#
# COMPACT_ATOMS: atom_id res chain seq x y z
N MET A 1 -36.74 -16.59 -24.49
CA MET A 1 -36.81 -15.53 -23.46
C MET A 1 -36.84 -16.20 -22.10
N GLY A 2 -35.70 -16.29 -21.42
CA GLY A 2 -35.64 -16.91 -20.10
C GLY A 2 -34.22 -16.83 -19.55
N SER A 3 -34.09 -16.31 -18.32
CA SER A 3 -32.87 -16.13 -17.51
C SER A 3 -32.42 -14.68 -17.35
N LYS A 4 -33.09 -13.94 -16.44
CA LYS A 4 -32.54 -12.72 -15.79
C LYS A 4 -32.93 -12.59 -14.30
N VAL A 5 -33.50 -13.63 -13.67
CA VAL A 5 -34.09 -13.48 -12.31
C VAL A 5 -33.36 -14.27 -11.20
N ALA A 6 -32.34 -15.08 -11.51
CA ALA A 6 -31.73 -15.95 -10.49
C ALA A 6 -30.52 -15.36 -9.72
N VAL A 7 -30.01 -14.17 -10.05
CA VAL A 7 -28.75 -13.65 -9.44
C VAL A 7 -29.00 -12.66 -8.29
N VAL A 8 -30.21 -12.11 -8.14
CA VAL A 8 -30.51 -11.11 -7.10
C VAL A 8 -30.95 -11.74 -5.76
N SER A 9 -31.37 -13.00 -5.73
CA SER A 9 -31.88 -13.60 -4.48
C SER A 9 -30.80 -14.25 -3.60
N VAL A 10 -29.60 -14.52 -4.12
CA VAL A 10 -28.56 -15.27 -3.38
C VAL A 10 -27.78 -14.36 -2.42
N CYS A 11 -27.50 -13.11 -2.80
CA CYS A 11 -26.82 -12.14 -1.92
C CYS A 11 -27.64 -11.79 -0.66
N SER A 12 -28.96 -11.64 -0.80
CA SER A 12 -29.86 -11.37 0.33
C SER A 12 -29.93 -12.56 1.28
N VAL A 13 -29.92 -13.79 0.75
CA VAL A 13 -29.98 -15.01 1.56
C VAL A 13 -28.69 -15.22 2.36
N PHE A 14 -27.51 -14.93 1.81
CA PHE A 14 -26.25 -15.05 2.55
C PHE A 14 -26.05 -13.95 3.59
N LEU A 15 -26.41 -12.70 3.29
CA LEU A 15 -26.36 -11.61 4.27
C LEU A 15 -27.40 -11.80 5.39
N VAL A 16 -28.59 -12.30 5.07
CA VAL A 16 -29.58 -12.73 6.09
C VAL A 16 -29.07 -13.92 6.87
N ALA A 17 -28.40 -14.90 6.25
CA ALA A 17 -27.79 -16.03 6.95
C ALA A 17 -26.66 -15.59 7.89
N MET A 18 -25.86 -14.57 7.55
CA MET A 18 -24.88 -13.96 8.46
C MET A 18 -25.56 -13.26 9.64
N VAL A 19 -26.61 -12.46 9.40
CA VAL A 19 -27.37 -11.79 10.48
C VAL A 19 -28.04 -12.82 11.40
N VAL A 20 -28.58 -13.91 10.84
CA VAL A 20 -29.19 -15.01 11.61
C VAL A 20 -28.13 -15.82 12.36
N ALA A 21 -26.98 -16.13 11.77
CA ALA A 21 -25.89 -16.86 12.44
C ALA A 21 -25.29 -16.04 13.60
N VAL A 22 -25.14 -14.72 13.42
CA VAL A 22 -24.71 -13.80 14.48
C VAL A 22 -25.78 -13.68 15.58
N ALA A 23 -27.06 -13.55 15.22
CA ALA A 23 -28.16 -13.51 16.19
C ALA A 23 -28.27 -14.81 17.00
N VAL A 24 -28.14 -15.98 16.36
CA VAL A 24 -28.20 -17.30 17.00
C VAL A 24 -26.94 -17.56 17.85
N GLY A 25 -25.77 -17.09 17.40
CA GLY A 25 -24.52 -17.13 18.17
C GLY A 25 -24.59 -16.30 19.47
N VAL A 26 -25.26 -15.15 19.42
CA VAL A 26 -25.53 -14.29 20.59
C VAL A 26 -26.53 -14.94 21.55
N SER A 27 -27.59 -15.57 21.05
CA SER A 27 -28.55 -16.29 21.90
C SER A 27 -27.93 -17.52 22.59
N ARG A 28 -26.94 -18.18 22.00
CA ARG A 28 -26.23 -19.33 22.62
C ARG A 28 -25.17 -18.92 23.65
N ARG A 29 -24.60 -17.72 23.57
CA ARG A 29 -23.62 -17.22 24.57
C ARG A 29 -24.26 -16.67 25.85
N ASN A 30 -25.54 -16.31 25.82
CA ASN A 30 -26.28 -15.81 27.00
C ASN A 30 -27.09 -16.89 27.75
N GLY A 31 -26.80 -18.17 27.51
CA GLY A 31 -27.43 -19.29 28.23
C GLY A 31 -26.81 -19.55 29.61
N GLY A 32 -26.95 -18.61 30.55
CA GLY A 32 -26.66 -18.80 31.97
C GLY A 32 -27.79 -18.18 32.79
N GLY A 33 -28.61 -19.03 33.43
CA GLY A 33 -29.93 -18.69 33.93
C GLY A 33 -30.01 -17.68 35.08
N GLY A 34 -31.18 -17.04 35.16
CA GLY A 34 -31.61 -16.21 36.29
C GLY A 34 -32.97 -15.57 36.00
N ASN A 35 -34.04 -16.16 36.54
CA ASN A 35 -35.40 -15.61 36.50
C ASN A 35 -35.45 -14.25 37.18
N GLY A 36 -35.66 -13.20 36.39
CA GLY A 36 -35.99 -11.86 36.86
C GLY A 36 -36.86 -11.18 35.82
N ALA A 37 -38.17 -11.10 36.10
CA ALA A 37 -39.11 -10.35 35.30
C ALA A 37 -38.75 -8.86 35.38
N ALA A 38 -38.01 -8.37 34.39
CA ALA A 38 -37.71 -6.95 34.22
C ALA A 38 -38.14 -6.50 32.83
N ASN A 39 -39.00 -5.50 32.83
CA ASN A 39 -39.57 -4.80 31.70
C ASN A 39 -38.46 -4.31 30.74
N THR A 40 -38.30 -4.95 29.58
CA THR A 40 -37.38 -4.48 28.53
C THR A 40 -38.20 -4.05 27.32
N GLY A 41 -38.29 -2.73 27.11
CA GLY A 41 -38.76 -2.17 25.85
C GLY A 41 -37.91 -2.74 24.71
N GLY A 42 -38.53 -3.52 23.83
CA GLY A 42 -37.84 -4.24 22.77
C GLY A 42 -37.10 -3.28 21.85
N LEU A 43 -35.77 -3.42 21.76
CA LEU A 43 -34.96 -2.75 20.73
C LEU A 43 -35.56 -2.97 19.34
N SER A 44 -35.66 -1.91 18.56
CA SER A 44 -36.17 -1.98 17.18
C SER A 44 -35.35 -2.96 16.33
N THR A 45 -35.97 -3.55 15.31
CA THR A 45 -35.32 -4.54 14.44
C THR A 45 -34.12 -3.95 13.69
N SER A 46 -34.17 -2.68 13.28
CA SER A 46 -33.03 -1.97 12.69
C SER A 46 -31.89 -1.80 13.68
N THR A 47 -32.16 -1.46 14.95
CA THR A 47 -31.11 -1.39 15.99
C THR A 47 -30.42 -2.73 16.20
N LYS A 48 -31.15 -3.86 16.12
CA LYS A 48 -30.53 -5.19 16.20
C LYS A 48 -29.64 -5.50 14.99
N ALA A 49 -30.07 -5.11 13.78
CA ALA A 49 -29.27 -5.28 12.57
C ALA A 49 -27.97 -4.46 12.62
N VAL A 50 -28.03 -3.21 13.11
CA VAL A 50 -26.85 -2.36 13.33
C VAL A 50 -25.88 -3.01 14.34
N LYS A 51 -26.38 -3.52 15.47
CA LYS A 51 -25.52 -4.21 16.44
C LYS A 51 -24.87 -5.46 15.86
N ALA A 52 -25.59 -6.20 15.01
CA ALA A 52 -25.05 -7.39 14.36
C ALA A 52 -23.92 -7.05 13.37
N ILE A 53 -24.08 -6.01 12.54
CA ILE A 53 -23.04 -5.63 11.56
C ILE A 53 -21.81 -4.99 12.21
N CYS A 54 -21.99 -4.29 13.33
CA CYS A 54 -20.89 -3.69 14.09
C CYS A 54 -20.18 -4.68 15.02
N GLN A 55 -20.74 -5.88 15.26
CA GLN A 55 -20.17 -6.87 16.17
C GLN A 55 -18.69 -7.24 15.90
N PRO A 56 -18.23 -7.47 14.65
CA PRO A 56 -16.85 -7.84 14.36
C PRO A 56 -15.85 -6.67 14.44
N THR A 57 -16.35 -5.44 14.64
CA THR A 57 -15.53 -4.23 14.59
C THR A 57 -14.85 -3.95 15.93
N ASP A 58 -13.73 -3.21 15.89
CA ASP A 58 -13.03 -2.79 17.10
C ASP A 58 -13.70 -1.58 17.74
N TYR A 59 -14.12 -0.62 16.92
CA TYR A 59 -14.74 0.63 17.36
C TYR A 59 -16.25 0.51 17.23
N LYS A 60 -16.84 -0.38 18.05
CA LYS A 60 -18.28 -0.73 18.01
C LYS A 60 -19.18 0.48 18.21
N GLU A 61 -18.86 1.33 19.18
CA GLU A 61 -19.64 2.53 19.47
C GLU A 61 -19.65 3.50 18.28
N THR A 62 -18.48 3.72 17.67
CA THR A 62 -18.33 4.56 16.47
C THR A 62 -19.12 3.97 15.29
N CYS A 63 -19.06 2.65 15.11
CA CYS A 63 -19.86 1.94 14.10
C CYS A 63 -21.37 2.13 14.35
N GLU A 64 -21.86 1.81 15.54
CA GLU A 64 -23.29 1.91 15.88
C GLU A 64 -23.80 3.35 15.75
N LYS A 65 -23.00 4.34 16.19
CA LYS A 65 -23.33 5.76 16.05
C LYS A 65 -23.45 6.17 14.59
N SER A 66 -22.50 5.77 13.73
CA SER A 66 -22.52 6.11 12.30
C SER A 66 -23.72 5.52 11.55
N LEU A 67 -24.25 4.39 12.03
CA LEU A 67 -25.40 3.71 11.45
C LEU A 67 -26.72 4.00 12.18
N SER A 68 -26.72 4.83 13.21
CA SER A 68 -27.89 5.07 14.07
C SER A 68 -29.10 5.63 13.33
N ASN A 69 -28.86 6.39 12.26
CA ASN A 69 -29.90 6.95 11.39
C ASN A 69 -30.29 6.02 10.22
N ALA A 70 -29.63 4.87 10.08
CA ALA A 70 -29.97 3.89 9.06
C ALA A 70 -31.27 3.18 9.46
N ASN A 71 -32.40 3.65 8.93
CA ASN A 71 -33.69 3.00 9.14
C ASN A 71 -33.83 1.76 8.23
N SER A 72 -32.87 0.84 8.30
CA SER A 72 -32.80 -0.34 7.45
C SER A 72 -32.34 -1.56 8.26
N THR A 73 -32.82 -2.73 7.85
CA THR A 73 -32.28 -4.02 8.27
C THR A 73 -31.49 -4.71 7.17
N ASP A 74 -31.42 -4.11 5.97
CA ASP A 74 -30.65 -4.63 4.84
C ASP A 74 -29.16 -4.35 5.04
N PRO A 75 -28.30 -5.38 5.18
CA PRO A 75 -26.88 -5.18 5.36
C PRO A 75 -26.21 -4.42 4.22
N LYS A 76 -26.70 -4.54 2.97
CA LYS A 76 -26.16 -3.75 1.85
C LYS A 76 -26.38 -2.26 2.10
N GLU A 77 -27.59 -1.88 2.50
CA GLU A 77 -27.90 -0.47 2.83
C GLU A 77 -27.14 0.02 4.08
N LEU A 78 -26.97 -0.84 5.10
CA LEU A 78 -26.15 -0.49 6.27
C LEU A 78 -24.68 -0.24 5.89
N ILE A 79 -24.10 -1.09 5.03
CA ILE A 79 -22.73 -0.89 4.54
C ILE A 79 -22.64 0.40 3.74
N LYS A 80 -23.61 0.70 2.86
CA LYS A 80 -23.65 1.96 2.11
C LYS A 80 -23.65 3.17 3.04
N VAL A 81 -24.49 3.16 4.08
CA VAL A 81 -24.53 4.24 5.07
C VAL A 81 -23.19 4.36 5.80
N GLY A 82 -22.54 3.25 6.14
CA GLY A 82 -21.22 3.25 6.79
C GLY A 82 -20.12 3.90 5.92
N PHE A 83 -20.03 3.51 4.64
CA PHE A 83 -19.09 4.13 3.69
C PHE A 83 -19.39 5.63 3.49
N GLN A 84 -20.66 6.00 3.38
CA GLN A 84 -21.06 7.40 3.26
C GLN A 84 -20.67 8.20 4.50
N ALA A 85 -20.91 7.67 5.70
CA ALA A 85 -20.51 8.30 6.95
C ALA A 85 -18.98 8.50 7.01
N ALA A 86 -18.19 7.48 6.64
CA ALA A 86 -16.73 7.60 6.60
C ALA A 86 -16.26 8.71 5.63
N MET A 87 -16.84 8.76 4.42
CA MET A 87 -16.52 9.82 3.46
C MET A 87 -16.93 11.22 3.95
N ASP A 88 -18.04 11.34 4.65
CA ASP A 88 -18.52 12.63 5.16
C ASP A 88 -17.66 13.15 6.32
N GLU A 89 -17.17 12.26 7.20
CA GLU A 89 -16.17 12.61 8.22
C GLU A 89 -14.86 13.10 7.57
N ILE A 90 -14.38 12.43 6.51
CA ILE A 90 -13.18 12.88 5.77
C ILE A 90 -13.40 14.25 5.10
N LYS A 91 -14.58 14.49 4.50
CA LYS A 91 -14.91 15.81 3.93
C LYS A 91 -14.94 16.89 5.01
N ALA A 92 -15.44 16.57 6.21
CA ALA A 92 -15.43 17.49 7.34
C ALA A 92 -14.00 17.84 7.77
N VAL A 93 -13.07 16.87 7.75
CA VAL A 93 -11.64 17.11 7.98
C VAL A 93 -11.07 18.11 6.97
N VAL A 94 -11.37 17.94 5.68
CA VAL A 94 -10.94 18.87 4.61
C VAL A 94 -11.46 20.28 4.87
N ALA A 95 -12.75 20.43 5.19
CA ALA A 95 -13.38 21.73 5.49
C ALA A 95 -12.83 22.39 6.77
N ASN A 96 -12.47 21.60 7.79
CA ASN A 96 -11.88 22.13 9.01
C ASN A 96 -10.38 22.44 8.84
N SER A 97 -9.68 21.73 7.95
CA SER A 97 -8.26 21.97 7.65
C SER A 97 -8.02 23.37 7.07
N THR A 98 -8.95 23.90 6.26
CA THR A 98 -8.91 25.28 5.77
C THR A 98 -8.94 26.28 6.93
N THR A 99 -9.82 26.04 7.91
CA THR A 99 -9.95 26.90 9.09
C THR A 99 -8.69 26.89 9.96
N ILE A 100 -8.02 25.74 10.10
CA ILE A 100 -6.76 25.65 10.83
C ILE A 100 -5.61 26.31 10.05
N LYS A 101 -5.62 26.25 8.71
CA LYS A 101 -4.53 26.80 7.88
C LYS A 101 -4.31 28.28 8.11
N ASP A 102 -5.39 29.04 8.26
CA ASP A 102 -5.32 30.48 8.50
C ASP A 102 -4.75 30.82 9.89
N LEU A 103 -4.82 29.87 10.82
CA LEU A 103 -4.32 30.00 12.18
C LEU A 103 -2.89 29.43 12.35
N ALA A 104 -2.46 28.56 11.43
CA ALA A 104 -1.12 27.98 11.46
C ALA A 104 -0.08 29.05 11.10
N LYS A 105 0.85 29.32 12.03
CA LYS A 105 1.97 30.26 11.80
C LYS A 105 3.22 29.56 11.25
N ASP A 106 3.38 28.28 11.56
CA ASP A 106 4.47 27.43 11.11
C ASP A 106 4.33 27.07 9.62
N PRO A 107 5.31 27.39 8.76
CA PRO A 107 5.29 27.02 7.35
C PRO A 107 5.16 25.51 7.10
N MET A 108 5.80 24.68 7.94
CA MET A 108 5.70 23.23 7.81
C MET A 108 4.31 22.73 8.18
N ALA A 109 3.68 23.30 9.21
CA ALA A 109 2.28 22.98 9.55
C ALA A 109 1.31 23.40 8.43
N ARG A 110 1.53 24.53 7.77
CA ARG A 110 0.72 24.95 6.60
C ARG A 110 0.88 23.97 5.43
N GLN A 111 2.11 23.56 5.14
CA GLN A 111 2.37 22.56 4.11
C GLN A 111 1.73 21.21 4.45
N ALA A 112 1.80 20.78 5.72
CA ALA A 112 1.14 19.57 6.20
C ALA A 112 -0.38 19.64 5.99
N LEU A 113 -1.02 20.78 6.27
CA LEU A 113 -2.45 20.99 6.00
C LEU A 113 -2.80 20.91 4.51
N ASP A 114 -1.94 21.43 3.63
CA ASP A 114 -2.13 21.30 2.18
C ASP A 114 -1.96 19.84 1.72
N ASN A 115 -1.01 19.12 2.30
CA ASN A 115 -0.87 17.67 2.07
C ASN A 115 -2.12 16.93 2.53
N CYS A 116 -2.66 17.25 3.71
CA CYS A 116 -3.85 16.61 4.24
C CYS A 116 -5.04 16.72 3.28
N LYS A 117 -5.28 17.88 2.66
CA LYS A 117 -6.37 18.02 1.69
C LYS A 117 -6.21 17.09 0.50
N GLU A 118 -5.03 17.08 -0.09
CA GLU A 118 -4.70 16.20 -1.22
C GLU A 118 -4.82 14.72 -0.82
N LEU A 119 -4.29 14.34 0.34
CA LEU A 119 -4.36 12.97 0.88
C LEU A 119 -5.81 12.55 1.17
N MET A 120 -6.65 13.44 1.69
CA MET A 120 -8.05 13.16 1.97
C MET A 120 -8.87 12.98 0.69
N ASP A 121 -8.54 13.71 -0.38
CA ASP A 121 -9.14 13.49 -1.69
C ASP A 121 -8.80 12.08 -2.23
N TYR A 122 -7.56 11.60 -2.05
CA TYR A 122 -7.21 10.21 -2.39
C TYR A 122 -7.95 9.20 -1.50
N ALA A 123 -8.03 9.44 -0.19
CA ALA A 123 -8.75 8.57 0.76
C ALA A 123 -10.25 8.44 0.43
N ILE A 124 -10.89 9.54 0.01
CA ILE A 124 -12.28 9.54 -0.45
C ILE A 124 -12.44 8.71 -1.72
N ASP A 125 -11.51 8.82 -2.67
CA ASP A 125 -11.58 8.05 -3.91
C ASP A 125 -11.43 6.54 -3.66
N ASP A 126 -10.57 6.13 -2.73
CA ASP A 126 -10.45 4.73 -2.30
C ASP A 126 -11.72 4.20 -1.61
N LEU A 127 -12.37 5.02 -0.76
CA LEU A 127 -13.65 4.65 -0.16
C LEU A 127 -14.75 4.51 -1.21
N LYS A 128 -14.79 5.38 -2.23
CA LYS A 128 -15.73 5.26 -3.36
C LYS A 128 -15.45 4.02 -4.20
N ASN A 129 -14.19 3.71 -4.50
CA ASN A 129 -13.82 2.52 -5.25
C ASN A 129 -14.26 1.25 -4.51
N SER A 130 -14.02 1.22 -3.18
CA SER A 130 -14.49 0.15 -2.31
C SER A 130 -16.01 0.00 -2.35
N PHE A 131 -16.74 1.10 -2.25
CA PHE A 131 -18.20 1.12 -2.34
C PHE A 131 -18.72 0.60 -3.68
N ASN A 132 -18.16 1.07 -4.80
CA ASN A 132 -18.59 0.69 -6.14
C ASN A 132 -18.40 -0.82 -6.38
N GLN A 133 -17.29 -1.38 -5.91
CA GLN A 133 -16.99 -2.82 -6.03
C GLN A 133 -18.03 -3.71 -5.32
N LEU A 134 -18.59 -3.24 -4.20
CA LEU A 134 -19.68 -3.94 -3.49
C LEU A 134 -21.02 -3.92 -4.24
N GLY A 135 -21.16 -3.07 -5.26
CA GLY A 135 -22.35 -3.00 -6.10
C GLY A 135 -22.47 -4.15 -7.10
N GLU A 136 -21.33 -4.68 -7.57
CA GLU A 136 -21.19 -5.55 -8.75
C GLU A 136 -20.90 -7.02 -8.39
N PHE A 137 -21.31 -7.48 -7.20
CA PHE A 137 -20.94 -8.79 -6.66
C PHE A 137 -21.16 -9.95 -7.64
N ASP A 138 -20.04 -10.56 -8.03
CA ASP A 138 -19.92 -11.76 -8.83
C ASP A 138 -19.14 -12.76 -7.97
N PHE A 139 -19.81 -13.86 -7.60
CA PHE A 139 -19.25 -14.87 -6.71
C PHE A 139 -17.99 -15.55 -7.28
N SER A 140 -17.76 -15.49 -8.60
CA SER A 140 -16.55 -16.03 -9.23
C SER A 140 -15.29 -15.18 -8.98
N LYS A 141 -15.46 -13.88 -8.63
CA LYS A 141 -14.38 -12.90 -8.44
C LYS A 141 -14.19 -12.47 -6.98
N MET A 142 -14.80 -13.17 -6.04
CA MET A 142 -14.84 -12.78 -4.61
C MET A 142 -13.46 -12.52 -4.00
N ASN A 143 -12.49 -13.41 -4.24
CA ASN A 143 -11.13 -13.24 -3.71
C ASN A 143 -10.49 -11.94 -4.23
N GLN A 144 -10.85 -11.52 -5.45
CA GLN A 144 -10.34 -10.28 -6.06
C GLN A 144 -10.99 -9.07 -5.40
N TYR A 145 -12.29 -9.16 -5.14
CA TYR A 145 -13.03 -8.08 -4.50
C TYR A 145 -12.58 -7.88 -3.06
N VAL A 146 -12.43 -8.95 -2.28
CA VAL A 146 -11.91 -8.87 -0.90
C VAL A 146 -10.51 -8.26 -0.88
N MET A 147 -9.61 -8.71 -1.76
CA MET A 147 -8.27 -8.11 -1.82
C MET A 147 -8.32 -6.63 -2.21
N ASN A 148 -9.03 -6.27 -3.28
CA ASN A 148 -9.14 -4.87 -3.71
C ASN A 148 -9.75 -3.99 -2.61
N LEU A 149 -10.78 -4.46 -1.92
CA LEU A 149 -11.37 -3.76 -0.77
C LEU A 149 -10.34 -3.52 0.33
N LYS A 150 -9.54 -4.52 0.68
CA LYS A 150 -8.46 -4.35 1.68
C LYS A 150 -7.37 -3.40 1.17
N ILE A 151 -7.03 -3.41 -0.11
CA ILE A 151 -6.07 -2.49 -0.73
C ILE A 151 -6.54 -1.05 -0.60
N TRP A 152 -7.78 -0.74 -0.99
CA TRP A 152 -8.31 0.62 -0.96
C TRP A 152 -8.61 1.11 0.46
N LEU A 153 -9.18 0.26 1.33
CA LEU A 153 -9.40 0.62 2.73
C LEU A 153 -8.07 0.86 3.47
N GLY A 154 -7.05 0.03 3.21
CA GLY A 154 -5.68 0.26 3.70
C GLY A 154 -5.11 1.57 3.14
N GLY A 155 -5.18 1.80 1.83
CA GLY A 155 -4.77 3.06 1.20
C GLY A 155 -5.38 4.30 1.84
N SER A 156 -6.70 4.27 2.10
CA SER A 156 -7.42 5.32 2.82
C SER A 156 -6.88 5.56 4.23
N LEU A 157 -6.54 4.52 4.99
CA LEU A 157 -5.86 4.66 6.30
C LEU A 157 -4.44 5.23 6.14
N THR A 158 -3.67 4.75 5.17
CA THR A 158 -2.32 5.24 4.87
C THR A 158 -2.33 6.74 4.57
N TYR A 159 -3.29 7.24 3.78
CA TYR A 159 -3.43 8.67 3.48
C TYR A 159 -3.77 9.50 4.74
N GLN A 160 -4.69 9.02 5.56
CA GLN A 160 -5.03 9.65 6.85
C GLN A 160 -3.83 9.68 7.79
N GLN A 161 -3.07 8.59 7.89
CA GLN A 161 -1.86 8.53 8.69
C GLN A 161 -0.76 9.46 8.15
N THR A 162 -0.58 9.53 6.83
CA THR A 162 0.42 10.41 6.19
C THR A 162 0.10 11.88 6.46
N CYS A 163 -1.18 12.24 6.49
CA CYS A 163 -1.61 13.59 6.91
C CYS A 163 -1.13 13.90 8.33
N LEU A 164 -1.30 12.96 9.28
CA LEU A 164 -0.82 13.13 10.65
C LEU A 164 0.71 13.20 10.75
N ASP A 165 1.41 12.40 9.94
CA ASP A 165 2.87 12.36 9.91
C ASP A 165 3.48 13.67 9.42
N GLY A 166 2.75 14.41 8.57
CA GLY A 166 3.16 15.75 8.12
C GLY A 166 3.30 16.77 9.25
N PHE A 167 2.68 16.54 10.41
CA PHE A 167 2.78 17.42 11.58
C PHE A 167 3.87 17.02 12.57
N VAL A 168 4.56 15.89 12.36
CA VAL A 168 5.68 15.50 13.21
C VAL A 168 6.76 16.59 13.14
N ASN A 169 7.27 17.01 14.30
CA ASN A 169 8.21 18.12 14.47
C ASN A 169 7.71 19.51 14.09
N THR A 170 6.40 19.68 13.81
CA THR A 170 5.81 21.01 13.66
C THR A 170 5.51 21.64 15.02
N THR A 171 5.38 22.97 15.06
CA THR A 171 5.06 23.73 16.26
C THR A 171 3.57 24.06 16.37
N GLY A 172 3.06 24.10 17.61
CA GLY A 172 1.67 24.44 17.92
C GLY A 172 0.69 23.26 17.88
N ASP A 173 -0.62 23.57 17.97
CA ASP A 173 -1.66 22.56 18.21
C ASP A 173 -2.27 21.96 16.92
N ALA A 174 -1.77 22.33 15.74
CA ALA A 174 -2.37 21.93 14.47
C ALA A 174 -2.38 20.40 14.29
N GLY A 175 -1.28 19.72 14.62
CA GLY A 175 -1.19 18.26 14.55
C GLY A 175 -2.10 17.54 15.55
N ALA A 176 -2.25 18.08 16.77
CA ALA A 176 -3.16 17.54 17.77
C ALA A 176 -4.62 17.66 17.33
N LYS A 177 -5.03 18.84 16.85
CA LYS A 177 -6.38 19.06 16.31
C LYS A 177 -6.66 18.20 15.08
N MET A 178 -5.69 18.04 14.18
CA MET A 178 -5.86 17.18 13.02
C MET A 178 -6.05 15.72 13.41
N ARG A 179 -5.35 15.24 14.44
CA ARG A 179 -5.57 13.91 15.03
C ARG A 179 -6.97 13.75 15.58
N GLU A 180 -7.52 14.77 16.25
CA GLU A 180 -8.90 14.74 16.72
C GLU A 180 -9.91 14.68 15.56
N PHE A 181 -9.70 15.48 14.51
CA PHE A 181 -10.58 15.48 13.34
C PHE A 181 -10.55 14.16 12.57
N LEU A 182 -9.37 13.54 12.43
CA LEU A 182 -9.23 12.27 11.72
C LEU A 182 -9.64 11.05 12.54
N LYS A 183 -9.82 11.19 13.86
CA LYS A 183 -10.08 10.05 14.74
C LYS A 183 -11.28 9.23 14.25
N THR A 184 -12.42 9.87 14.04
CA THR A 184 -13.65 9.15 13.65
C THR A 184 -13.55 8.55 12.25
N SER A 185 -12.95 9.24 11.28
CA SER A 185 -12.76 8.68 9.93
C SER A 185 -11.82 7.48 9.91
N MET A 186 -10.74 7.51 10.71
CA MET A 186 -9.81 6.39 10.85
C MET A 186 -10.48 5.19 11.52
N GLU A 187 -11.25 5.42 12.60
CA GLU A 187 -12.02 4.37 13.27
C GLU A 187 -13.05 3.71 12.33
N LEU A 188 -13.77 4.51 11.53
CA LEU A 188 -14.73 4.00 10.55
C LEU A 188 -14.05 3.20 9.44
N THR A 189 -12.90 3.66 8.94
CA THR A 189 -12.13 2.95 7.92
C THR A 189 -11.57 1.62 8.46
N SER A 190 -11.06 1.63 9.70
CA SER A 190 -10.64 0.40 10.41
C SER A 190 -11.79 -0.57 10.63
N ASN A 191 -12.99 -0.07 10.96
CA ASN A 191 -14.18 -0.91 11.07
C ASN A 191 -14.55 -1.51 9.71
N GLY A 192 -14.39 -0.77 8.61
CA GLY A 192 -14.55 -1.28 7.25
C GLY A 192 -13.63 -2.49 6.97
N LEU A 193 -12.35 -2.39 7.34
CA LEU A 193 -11.41 -3.53 7.24
C LEU A 193 -11.86 -4.73 8.07
N ALA A 194 -12.32 -4.51 9.31
CA ALA A 194 -12.84 -5.57 10.17
C ALA A 194 -14.05 -6.29 9.57
N MET A 195 -14.96 -5.55 8.93
CA MET A 195 -16.12 -6.13 8.26
C MET A 195 -15.71 -6.96 7.03
N VAL A 196 -14.77 -6.47 6.22
CA VAL A 196 -14.25 -7.22 5.06
C VAL A 196 -13.53 -8.49 5.49
N ASP A 197 -12.76 -8.43 6.58
CA ASP A 197 -12.05 -9.58 7.14
C ASP A 197 -13.03 -10.65 7.67
N GLN A 198 -14.02 -10.25 8.47
CA GLN A 198 -15.07 -11.14 8.98
C GLN A 198 -15.86 -11.80 7.84
N PHE A 199 -16.16 -11.04 6.79
CA PHE A 199 -16.84 -11.57 5.61
C PHE A 199 -16.01 -12.65 4.92
N SER A 200 -14.71 -12.42 4.75
CA SER A 200 -13.76 -13.40 4.21
C SER A 200 -13.74 -14.68 5.04
N GLU A 201 -13.67 -14.57 6.38
CA GLU A 201 -13.65 -15.74 7.26
C GLU A 201 -14.92 -16.59 7.18
N VAL A 202 -16.09 -15.95 7.09
CA VAL A 202 -17.37 -16.68 7.10
C VAL A 202 -17.57 -17.43 5.78
N ILE A 203 -17.17 -16.85 4.65
CA ILE A 203 -17.22 -17.57 3.38
C ILE A 203 -16.33 -18.81 3.42
N ASN A 204 -15.12 -18.70 4.00
CA ASN A 204 -14.23 -19.85 4.15
C ASN A 204 -14.81 -20.98 5.00
N LYS A 205 -15.64 -20.65 5.98
CA LYS A 205 -16.27 -21.64 6.88
C LYS A 205 -17.51 -22.31 6.28
N LEU A 206 -18.11 -21.75 5.22
CA LEU A 206 -19.40 -22.22 4.69
C LEU A 206 -19.29 -23.28 3.57
N ASP A 207 -18.08 -23.63 3.12
CA ASP A 207 -17.78 -24.74 2.19
C ASP A 207 -18.80 -24.87 1.02
N ILE A 208 -19.05 -23.74 0.33
CA ILE A 208 -20.11 -23.63 -0.67
C ILE A 208 -19.62 -24.22 -2.01
N PRO A 209 -20.30 -25.23 -2.61
CA PRO A 209 -19.90 -25.81 -3.89
C PRO A 209 -19.93 -24.76 -5.02
N ASN A 210 -18.91 -24.76 -5.88
CA ASN A 210 -18.70 -23.80 -7.00
C ASN A 210 -18.39 -22.34 -6.61
N ILE A 211 -18.13 -22.06 -5.34
CA ILE A 211 -17.45 -20.82 -4.92
C ILE A 211 -15.98 -21.21 -4.67
N PRO A 212 -15.00 -20.61 -5.37
CA PRO A 212 -13.60 -20.85 -5.03
C PRO A 212 -13.42 -20.52 -3.55
N HIS A 213 -12.85 -21.43 -2.76
CA HIS A 213 -12.50 -21.13 -1.38
C HIS A 213 -11.77 -19.77 -1.34
N ILE A 214 -12.10 -18.88 -0.38
CA ILE A 214 -11.32 -17.66 -0.12
C ILE A 214 -10.06 -18.08 0.64
N ASP A 215 -9.32 -19.04 0.08
CA ASP A 215 -8.23 -19.67 0.76
C ASP A 215 -7.03 -18.71 0.73
N THR A 216 -6.68 -18.20 1.90
CA THR A 216 -5.39 -17.57 2.18
C THR A 216 -4.27 -18.61 2.32
N THR A 217 -4.55 -19.87 1.98
CA THR A 217 -3.62 -20.99 1.81
C THR A 217 -3.98 -21.80 0.54
N PRO A 218 -3.11 -22.66 -0.01
CA PRO A 218 -3.21 -23.07 -1.41
C PRO A 218 -3.87 -24.44 -1.57
N ASN A 219 -4.93 -24.51 -2.37
CA ASN A 219 -5.23 -25.70 -3.17
C ASN A 219 -6.18 -25.35 -4.31
N GLU A 220 -5.64 -24.74 -5.36
CA GLU A 220 -6.09 -25.01 -6.73
C GLU A 220 -5.09 -24.40 -7.73
N ARG A 221 -4.50 -25.25 -8.58
CA ARG A 221 -3.93 -24.81 -9.85
C ARG A 221 -5.08 -24.21 -10.66
N ARG A 222 -5.27 -22.89 -10.59
CA ARG A 222 -6.21 -22.22 -11.49
C ARG A 222 -5.71 -22.38 -12.91
N LEU A 223 -6.51 -23.07 -13.71
CA LEU A 223 -6.25 -23.33 -15.11
C LEU A 223 -6.11 -22.00 -15.84
N LEU A 224 -4.95 -21.83 -16.45
CA LEU A 224 -4.73 -20.85 -17.50
C LEU A 224 -5.74 -21.13 -18.62
N GLN A 225 -6.12 -20.09 -19.38
CA GLN A 225 -6.67 -20.33 -20.70
C GLN A 225 -5.69 -21.17 -21.53
N ALA A 226 -6.15 -21.83 -22.59
CA ALA A 226 -5.31 -22.72 -23.40
C ALA A 226 -4.03 -22.06 -23.94
N ASP A 227 -3.94 -20.73 -23.89
CA ASP A 227 -2.80 -19.91 -24.31
C ASP A 227 -1.88 -19.42 -23.17
N GLY A 228 -2.22 -19.65 -21.90
CA GLY A 228 -1.44 -19.21 -20.73
C GLY A 228 -1.90 -17.91 -20.05
N SER A 229 -3.09 -17.38 -20.33
CA SER A 229 -3.52 -16.04 -19.88
C SER A 229 -4.54 -16.03 -18.71
N PRO A 230 -4.45 -15.11 -17.73
CA PRO A 230 -5.52 -14.84 -16.76
C PRO A 230 -6.64 -13.94 -17.34
N ALA A 231 -7.89 -14.29 -17.04
CA ALA A 231 -9.08 -13.86 -17.78
C ALA A 231 -9.61 -12.42 -17.51
N TRP A 232 -8.88 -11.57 -16.79
CA TRP A 232 -9.39 -10.24 -16.42
C TRP A 232 -8.52 -9.06 -16.83
N VAL A 233 -7.30 -9.29 -17.33
CA VAL A 233 -6.61 -8.29 -18.13
C VAL A 233 -7.23 -8.37 -19.53
N PRO A 234 -7.72 -7.26 -20.11
CA PRO A 234 -8.10 -7.26 -21.52
C PRO A 234 -6.94 -7.85 -22.34
N PRO A 235 -7.18 -8.81 -23.25
CA PRO A 235 -6.12 -9.47 -24.01
C PRO A 235 -5.16 -8.49 -24.70
N GLU A 236 -5.67 -7.32 -25.09
CA GLU A 236 -4.90 -6.21 -25.66
C GLU A 236 -3.93 -5.57 -24.66
N GLN A 237 -4.33 -5.37 -23.41
CA GLN A 237 -3.48 -4.81 -22.35
C GLN A 237 -2.41 -5.84 -21.92
N GLN A 238 -2.77 -7.13 -21.85
CA GLN A 238 -1.80 -8.18 -21.55
C GLN A 238 -0.74 -8.33 -22.66
N ALA A 239 -1.18 -8.28 -23.93
CA ALA A 239 -0.29 -8.28 -25.08
C ALA A 239 0.56 -7.02 -25.15
N GLN A 240 0.02 -5.83 -24.87
CA GLN A 240 0.76 -4.57 -24.88
C GLN A 240 1.81 -4.48 -23.77
N ILE A 241 1.53 -5.02 -22.57
CA ILE A 241 2.48 -4.99 -21.46
C ILE A 241 3.54 -6.10 -21.61
N ALA A 242 3.18 -7.29 -22.13
CA ALA A 242 4.15 -8.33 -22.51
C ALA A 242 5.03 -7.91 -23.72
N GLN A 243 4.49 -7.11 -24.64
CA GLN A 243 5.27 -6.49 -25.72
C GLN A 243 6.10 -5.30 -25.23
N ALA A 244 5.71 -4.63 -24.15
CA ALA A 244 6.47 -3.52 -23.55
C ALA A 244 7.69 -4.01 -22.76
N THR A 245 7.67 -5.25 -22.24
CA THR A 245 8.86 -5.89 -21.65
C THR A 245 9.79 -6.50 -22.69
N ALA A 246 9.30 -6.82 -23.90
CA ALA A 246 10.16 -7.12 -25.04
C ALA A 246 11.01 -5.89 -25.44
N ASN A 247 12.27 -6.12 -25.80
CA ASN A 247 13.34 -5.11 -25.93
C ASN A 247 13.22 -4.14 -27.12
N ASP A 248 12.01 -3.68 -27.48
CA ASP A 248 11.84 -2.74 -28.59
C ASP A 248 10.89 -1.57 -28.23
N PRO A 249 11.35 -0.31 -28.23
CA PRO A 249 10.51 0.88 -28.23
C PRO A 249 9.76 1.04 -29.57
N GLN A 250 9.10 -0.01 -30.05
CA GLN A 250 8.28 0.05 -31.25
C GLN A 250 7.00 0.84 -30.93
N GLN A 251 7.01 2.11 -31.34
CA GLN A 251 5.92 3.09 -31.31
C GLN A 251 5.65 3.74 -29.92
N PRO A 252 6.54 4.63 -29.44
CA PRO A 252 6.19 5.51 -28.32
C PRO A 252 5.11 6.52 -28.74
N ASN A 253 4.22 6.89 -27.82
CA ASN A 253 3.25 7.97 -28.06
C ASN A 253 3.95 9.33 -28.12
N VAL A 254 5.00 9.51 -27.32
CA VAL A 254 5.81 10.73 -27.29
C VAL A 254 7.26 10.40 -26.96
N VAL A 255 8.19 11.14 -27.57
CA VAL A 255 9.63 11.04 -27.32
C VAL A 255 10.13 12.32 -26.66
N VAL A 256 10.86 12.16 -25.56
CA VAL A 256 11.55 13.22 -24.84
C VAL A 256 13.05 13.07 -25.05
N ALA A 257 13.73 14.15 -25.47
CA ALA A 257 15.17 14.15 -25.65
C ALA A 257 15.78 15.54 -25.43
N LEU A 258 16.83 15.63 -24.61
CA LEU A 258 17.54 16.87 -24.33
C LEU A 258 18.29 17.43 -25.55
N ASP A 259 18.67 16.56 -26.50
CA ASP A 259 19.40 16.92 -27.72
C ASP A 259 18.50 17.49 -28.84
N GLY A 260 17.19 17.60 -28.60
CA GLY A 260 16.21 18.09 -29.57
C GLY A 260 15.75 17.04 -30.59
N SER A 261 16.17 15.78 -30.48
CA SER A 261 15.73 14.69 -31.37
C SER A 261 14.36 14.10 -31.02
N GLY A 262 13.75 14.56 -29.91
CA GLY A 262 12.40 14.21 -29.46
C GLY A 262 11.40 15.35 -29.70
N LYS A 263 10.11 15.09 -29.47
CA LYS A 263 9.06 16.12 -29.56
C LYS A 263 9.20 17.17 -28.46
N TYR A 264 9.65 16.76 -27.27
CA TYR A 264 9.93 17.64 -26.15
C TYR A 264 11.34 17.42 -25.62
N ASN A 265 11.88 18.42 -24.94
CA ASN A 265 13.10 18.33 -24.13
C ASN A 265 12.79 18.25 -22.63
N SER A 266 11.51 18.22 -22.25
CA SER A 266 11.03 18.14 -20.87
C SER A 266 10.02 17.03 -20.70
N ILE A 267 10.12 16.31 -19.59
CA ILE A 267 9.20 15.21 -19.23
C ILE A 267 7.83 15.79 -18.85
N ASN A 268 7.81 16.88 -18.09
CA ASN A 268 6.57 17.54 -17.70
C ASN A 268 5.77 18.09 -18.90
N GLU A 269 6.44 18.54 -19.96
CA GLU A 269 5.74 18.93 -21.20
C GLU A 269 5.14 17.73 -21.92
N ALA A 270 5.85 16.60 -21.99
CA ALA A 270 5.33 15.37 -22.58
C ALA A 270 4.12 14.81 -21.82
N LEU A 271 4.11 14.91 -20.49
CA LEU A 271 3.00 14.46 -19.67
C LEU A 271 1.68 15.23 -19.92
N LYS A 272 1.73 16.44 -20.49
CA LYS A 272 0.52 17.18 -20.87
C LYS A 272 -0.27 16.51 -22.01
N GLU A 273 0.36 15.62 -22.76
CA GLU A 273 -0.30 14.84 -23.83
C GLU A 273 -1.03 13.61 -23.31
N VAL A 274 -0.81 13.19 -22.06
CA VAL A 274 -1.46 12.00 -21.48
C VAL A 274 -2.96 12.26 -21.39
N PRO A 275 -3.80 11.44 -22.06
CA PRO A 275 -5.25 11.55 -21.92
C PRO A 275 -5.68 11.29 -20.47
N LYS A 276 -6.65 12.07 -19.98
CA LYS A 276 -7.18 11.87 -18.62
C LYS A 276 -7.86 10.50 -18.50
N ASN A 277 -7.50 9.76 -17.47
CA ASN A 277 -7.98 8.41 -17.16
C ASN A 277 -7.84 7.48 -18.38
N ASN A 278 -6.69 7.54 -19.07
CA ASN A 278 -6.46 6.79 -20.29
C ASN A 278 -6.65 5.27 -20.03
N PRO A 279 -7.56 4.59 -20.75
CA PRO A 279 -7.75 3.15 -20.61
C PRO A 279 -6.65 2.33 -21.29
N THR A 280 -5.82 2.96 -22.13
CA THR A 280 -4.74 2.32 -22.89
C THR A 280 -3.37 2.78 -22.40
N LEU A 281 -2.33 1.99 -22.70
CA LEU A 281 -0.97 2.34 -22.31
C LEU A 281 -0.46 3.57 -23.09
N PHE A 282 -0.04 4.62 -22.38
CA PHE A 282 0.62 5.80 -22.95
C PHE A 282 2.13 5.73 -22.73
N LYS A 283 2.88 5.42 -23.79
CA LYS A 283 4.34 5.23 -23.76
C LYS A 283 5.08 6.55 -23.97
N VAL A 284 5.82 6.98 -22.95
CA VAL A 284 6.76 8.10 -22.98
C VAL A 284 8.17 7.54 -23.07
N TYR A 285 8.81 7.68 -24.23
CA TYR A 285 10.20 7.28 -24.42
C TYR A 285 11.12 8.45 -24.08
N ILE A 286 12.01 8.26 -23.11
CA ILE A 286 12.89 9.28 -22.54
C ILE A 286 14.33 8.91 -22.86
N LYS A 287 14.90 9.57 -23.87
CA LYS A 287 16.27 9.30 -24.31
C LYS A 287 17.31 9.61 -23.22
N ALA A 288 18.50 9.04 -23.38
CA ALA A 288 19.64 9.23 -22.49
C ALA A 288 19.88 10.71 -22.16
N GLY A 289 20.14 10.99 -20.88
CA GLY A 289 20.27 12.34 -20.37
C GLY A 289 19.95 12.43 -18.88
N ILE A 290 20.35 13.55 -18.27
CA ILE A 290 20.04 13.90 -16.88
C ILE A 290 18.96 14.98 -16.89
N TYR A 291 17.74 14.60 -16.54
CA TYR A 291 16.56 15.45 -16.51
C TYR A 291 16.39 16.02 -15.10
N LYS A 292 16.71 17.30 -14.93
CA LYS A 292 16.58 18.02 -13.65
C LYS A 292 15.17 18.57 -13.48
N GLU A 293 14.23 17.68 -13.16
CA GLU A 293 12.82 18.00 -13.05
C GLU A 293 12.18 17.32 -11.84
N GLN A 294 11.21 17.98 -11.23
CA GLN A 294 10.25 17.34 -10.34
C GLN A 294 9.08 16.87 -11.19
N VAL A 295 8.78 15.57 -11.18
CA VAL A 295 7.79 14.96 -12.08
C VAL A 295 6.65 14.34 -11.27
N ASN A 296 5.40 14.71 -11.59
CA ASN A 296 4.22 14.23 -10.89
C ASN A 296 3.23 13.57 -11.85
N ILE A 297 3.04 12.26 -11.71
CA ILE A 297 2.10 11.45 -12.47
C ILE A 297 0.82 11.39 -11.64
N THR A 298 -0.10 12.32 -11.91
CA THR A 298 -1.32 12.50 -11.10
C THR A 298 -2.26 11.29 -11.21
N LYS A 299 -3.24 11.16 -10.30
CA LYS A 299 -4.29 10.12 -10.38
C LYS A 299 -5.09 10.10 -11.69
N HIS A 300 -5.07 11.19 -12.46
CA HIS A 300 -5.74 11.28 -13.75
C HIS A 300 -4.87 10.80 -14.92
N MET A 301 -3.60 10.44 -14.68
CA MET A 301 -2.65 9.95 -15.68
C MET A 301 -2.47 8.44 -15.52
N THR A 302 -3.54 7.67 -15.76
CA THR A 302 -3.53 6.21 -15.65
C THR A 302 -2.84 5.55 -16.84
N ASN A 303 -2.28 4.35 -16.63
CA ASN A 303 -1.62 3.54 -17.66
C ASN A 303 -0.50 4.29 -18.41
N VAL A 304 0.34 5.06 -17.70
CA VAL A 304 1.52 5.72 -18.28
C VAL A 304 2.74 4.80 -18.15
N MET A 305 3.51 4.68 -19.23
CA MET A 305 4.79 3.97 -19.22
C MET A 305 5.94 4.91 -19.53
N PHE A 306 6.94 4.94 -18.64
CA PHE A 306 8.25 5.53 -18.91
C PHE A 306 9.23 4.46 -19.39
N ILE A 307 9.91 4.74 -20.49
CA ILE A 307 10.96 3.88 -21.05
C ILE A 307 12.21 4.73 -21.23
N GLY A 308 13.32 4.36 -20.59
CA GLY A 308 14.61 5.01 -20.79
C GLY A 308 15.56 4.25 -21.73
N ASP A 309 16.74 4.79 -21.98
CA ASP A 309 17.82 4.14 -22.75
C ASP A 309 18.71 3.22 -21.87
N GLY A 310 18.37 3.10 -20.59
CA GLY A 310 19.08 2.31 -19.60
C GLY A 310 19.02 2.96 -18.21
N PRO A 311 19.00 2.15 -17.12
CA PRO A 311 18.79 2.63 -15.75
C PRO A 311 19.77 3.71 -15.29
N THR A 312 20.98 3.72 -15.85
CA THR A 312 22.04 4.70 -15.52
C THR A 312 22.30 5.70 -16.65
N LYS A 313 21.61 5.59 -17.79
CA LYS A 313 21.77 6.47 -18.96
C LYS A 313 20.69 7.53 -19.04
N THR A 314 19.46 7.19 -18.65
CA THR A 314 18.34 8.12 -18.52
C THR A 314 18.05 8.31 -17.04
N THR A 315 18.25 9.51 -16.50
CA THR A 315 18.06 9.77 -15.06
C THR A 315 17.21 11.01 -14.85
N ILE A 316 16.16 10.89 -14.03
CA ILE A 316 15.37 12.02 -13.52
C ILE A 316 15.91 12.36 -12.13
N THR A 317 16.35 13.60 -11.93
CA THR A 317 17.02 14.01 -10.69
C THR A 317 16.44 15.29 -10.09
N GLY A 318 16.45 15.34 -8.77
CA GLY A 318 15.96 16.44 -7.95
C GLY A 318 16.70 16.50 -6.61
N SER A 319 16.43 17.52 -5.80
CA SER A 319 17.16 17.72 -4.53
C SER A 319 16.31 18.34 -3.41
N LEU A 320 14.99 18.24 -3.51
CA LEU A 320 14.09 18.67 -2.44
C LEU A 320 14.32 17.78 -1.21
N ASN A 321 14.25 18.36 -0.02
CA ASN A 321 14.62 17.68 1.22
C ASN A 321 14.00 18.33 2.46
N TYR A 322 14.01 17.59 3.56
CA TYR A 322 13.44 18.00 4.83
C TYR A 322 14.16 19.18 5.49
N VAL A 323 15.50 19.19 5.49
CA VAL A 323 16.30 20.26 6.12
C VAL A 323 15.98 21.64 5.55
N ASP A 324 15.70 21.70 4.25
CA ASP A 324 15.36 22.94 3.54
C ASP A 324 13.86 23.30 3.65
N GLY A 325 13.11 22.66 4.55
CA GLY A 325 11.73 23.01 4.90
C GLY A 325 10.65 22.33 4.05
N VAL A 326 10.98 21.23 3.36
CA VAL A 326 10.00 20.44 2.58
C VAL A 326 9.72 19.12 3.29
N GLY A 327 8.49 18.93 3.77
CA GLY A 327 8.08 17.67 4.39
C GLY A 327 8.24 16.48 3.44
N THR A 328 8.63 15.32 3.98
CA THR A 328 9.04 14.12 3.23
C THR A 328 8.12 13.75 2.07
N TYR A 329 6.79 13.85 2.23
CA TYR A 329 5.83 13.54 1.17
C TYR A 329 6.07 14.33 -0.13
N ARG A 330 6.52 15.60 -0.02
CA ARG A 330 6.77 16.52 -1.14
C ARG A 330 8.23 16.56 -1.60
N THR A 331 9.15 15.81 -0.99
CA THR A 331 10.56 15.80 -1.41
C THR A 331 10.83 14.90 -2.62
N ALA A 332 9.85 14.09 -3.01
CA ALA A 332 9.93 13.11 -4.08
C ALA A 332 10.28 13.73 -5.44
N THR A 333 11.45 13.40 -6.01
CA THR A 333 11.82 13.79 -7.38
C THR A 333 10.77 13.32 -8.38
N VAL A 334 10.32 12.08 -8.26
CA VAL A 334 9.18 11.55 -9.02
C VAL A 334 8.10 11.05 -8.08
N ALA A 335 6.89 11.55 -8.26
CA ALA A 335 5.70 11.12 -7.54
C ALA A 335 4.71 10.43 -8.50
N VAL A 336 4.34 9.19 -8.20
CA VAL A 336 3.47 8.36 -9.03
C VAL A 336 2.17 8.07 -8.29
N ALA A 337 1.07 8.66 -8.76
CA ALA A 337 -0.29 8.47 -8.25
C ALA A 337 -1.28 7.93 -9.29
N GLY A 338 -0.89 7.85 -10.57
CA GLY A 338 -1.71 7.27 -11.64
C GLY A 338 -1.60 5.75 -11.69
N ASP A 339 -2.73 5.06 -11.52
CA ASP A 339 -2.79 3.59 -11.53
C ASP A 339 -2.28 2.96 -12.82
N GLY A 340 -1.69 1.77 -12.72
CA GLY A 340 -1.11 1.04 -13.85
C GLY A 340 0.16 1.68 -14.42
N PHE A 341 0.85 2.51 -13.64
CA PHE A 341 2.11 3.11 -14.06
C PHE A 341 3.21 2.06 -14.25
N ILE A 342 4.02 2.22 -15.29
CA ILE A 342 5.15 1.35 -15.58
C ILE A 342 6.40 2.20 -15.80
N ALA A 343 7.53 1.80 -15.22
CA ALA A 343 8.84 2.33 -15.58
C ALA A 343 9.78 1.21 -15.98
N LYS A 344 10.52 1.42 -17.06
CA LYS A 344 11.53 0.49 -17.58
C LYS A 344 12.80 1.24 -17.98
N ASP A 345 13.96 0.66 -17.63
CA ASP A 345 15.27 1.12 -18.11
C ASP A 345 15.56 2.61 -17.80
N ILE A 346 15.18 3.09 -16.63
CA ILE A 346 15.31 4.50 -16.23
C ILE A 346 15.73 4.65 -14.75
N GLY A 347 16.43 5.75 -14.45
CA GLY A 347 16.88 6.11 -13.11
C GLY A 347 16.06 7.24 -12.47
N PHE A 348 15.82 7.14 -11.17
CA PHE A 348 15.20 8.14 -10.31
C PHE A 348 16.17 8.51 -9.19
N GLU A 349 16.52 9.78 -9.05
CA GLU A 349 17.52 10.24 -8.11
C GLU A 349 17.00 11.40 -7.25
N ASN A 350 17.32 11.36 -5.95
CA ASN A 350 17.37 12.57 -5.13
C ASN A 350 18.81 12.84 -4.66
N SER A 351 19.39 13.90 -5.19
CA SER A 351 20.80 14.26 -5.00
C SER A 351 21.05 15.18 -3.79
N ALA A 352 20.09 15.32 -2.86
CA ALA A 352 20.22 16.24 -1.72
C ALA A 352 21.39 15.88 -0.76
N GLY A 353 21.70 14.59 -0.61
CA GLY A 353 22.80 14.10 0.23
C GLY A 353 22.42 13.80 1.68
N ALA A 354 23.28 13.04 2.39
CA ALA A 354 23.01 12.57 3.76
C ALA A 354 22.77 13.69 4.79
N ILE A 355 23.42 14.85 4.60
CA ILE A 355 23.28 16.03 5.49
C ILE A 355 21.90 16.68 5.42
N LYS A 356 21.11 16.38 4.38
CA LYS A 356 19.79 16.95 4.13
C LYS A 356 18.62 16.12 4.70
N HIS A 357 18.94 15.04 5.41
CA HIS A 357 17.96 14.11 5.98
C HIS A 357 16.99 13.57 4.91
N GLN A 358 15.69 13.49 5.20
CA GLN A 358 14.69 12.85 4.34
C GLN A 358 14.62 13.53 2.97
N ALA A 359 14.86 12.75 1.91
CA ALA A 359 14.91 13.25 0.53
C ALA A 359 14.56 12.11 -0.44
N VAL A 360 13.29 12.09 -0.87
CA VAL A 360 12.72 10.97 -1.64
C VAL A 360 13.12 11.07 -3.11
N ALA A 361 13.60 9.97 -3.69
CA ALA A 361 13.86 9.86 -5.12
C ALA A 361 12.59 9.47 -5.88
N LEU A 362 11.89 8.46 -5.37
CA LEU A 362 10.66 7.94 -5.97
C LEU A 362 9.60 7.70 -4.88
N ARG A 363 8.42 8.31 -5.04
CA ARG A 363 7.23 8.02 -4.24
C ARG A 363 6.15 7.40 -5.10
N VAL A 364 5.62 6.26 -4.68
CA VAL A 364 4.60 5.51 -5.42
C VAL A 364 3.39 5.27 -4.52
N GLN A 365 2.23 5.74 -4.97
CA GLN A 365 0.91 5.52 -4.36
C GLN A 365 -0.13 5.06 -5.40
N ALA A 366 0.35 4.67 -6.60
CA ALA A 366 -0.45 4.10 -7.66
C ALA A 366 -0.66 2.60 -7.42
N ASP A 367 -1.87 2.12 -7.67
CA ASP A 367 -2.14 0.69 -7.66
C ASP A 367 -1.62 0.04 -8.95
N ARG A 368 -1.09 -1.18 -8.80
CA ARG A 368 -0.54 -2.00 -9.89
C ARG A 368 0.63 -1.31 -10.61
N ALA A 369 1.49 -0.63 -9.86
CA ALA A 369 2.68 0.00 -10.41
C ALA A 369 3.81 -1.03 -10.63
N ILE A 370 4.49 -0.96 -11.78
CA ILE A 370 5.58 -1.87 -12.18
C ILE A 370 6.86 -1.08 -12.45
N PHE A 371 7.98 -1.53 -11.88
CA PHE A 371 9.31 -1.01 -12.14
C PHE A 371 10.22 -2.15 -12.58
N PHE A 372 10.79 -2.05 -13.77
CA PHE A 372 11.67 -3.07 -14.35
C PHE A 372 13.02 -2.48 -14.71
N ASN A 373 14.11 -3.08 -14.23
CA ASN A 373 15.47 -2.62 -14.51
C ASN A 373 15.66 -1.10 -14.30
N CYS A 374 15.19 -0.60 -13.15
CA CYS A 374 15.30 0.81 -12.77
C CYS A 374 16.43 1.04 -11.75
N GLN A 375 17.01 2.23 -11.75
CA GLN A 375 17.93 2.70 -10.72
C GLN A 375 17.19 3.69 -9.79
N ILE A 376 17.25 3.51 -8.47
CA ILE A 376 16.58 4.39 -7.51
C ILE A 376 17.60 4.80 -6.45
N ASP A 377 18.09 6.03 -6.54
CA ASP A 377 19.23 6.51 -5.75
C ASP A 377 18.88 7.69 -4.85
N GLY A 378 19.24 7.56 -3.57
CA GLY A 378 19.08 8.60 -2.57
C GLY A 378 19.92 8.33 -1.33
N TYR A 379 19.64 9.01 -0.22
CA TYR A 379 20.27 8.71 1.06
C TYR A 379 19.20 8.24 2.03
N GLN A 380 18.71 9.14 2.88
CA GLN A 380 17.60 8.86 3.77
C GLN A 380 16.27 8.95 3.01
N ASP A 381 15.39 7.96 3.21
CA ASP A 381 14.03 7.91 2.63
C ASP A 381 14.02 7.82 1.09
N THR A 382 14.89 6.99 0.48
CA THR A 382 15.09 6.95 -0.98
C THR A 382 13.84 6.52 -1.78
N LEU A 383 13.28 5.35 -1.45
CA LEU A 383 12.10 4.78 -2.10
C LEU A 383 10.92 4.78 -1.13
N TYR A 384 9.93 5.60 -1.42
CA TYR A 384 8.69 5.68 -0.66
C TYR A 384 7.60 4.84 -1.33
N THR A 385 7.50 3.58 -0.94
CA THR A 385 6.40 2.67 -1.31
C THR A 385 5.15 3.04 -0.51
N HIS A 386 4.54 4.18 -0.84
CA HIS A 386 3.53 4.87 -0.03
C HIS A 386 2.29 4.01 0.23
N SER A 387 1.56 3.60 -0.80
CA SER A 387 0.32 2.81 -0.69
C SER A 387 0.09 1.91 -1.91
N HIS A 388 -0.93 1.03 -1.85
CA HIS A 388 -1.37 0.14 -2.93
C HIS A 388 -0.37 -0.94 -3.39
N ARG A 389 -0.66 -1.66 -4.48
CA ARG A 389 0.17 -2.77 -4.97
C ARG A 389 1.29 -2.29 -5.88
N GLN A 390 2.51 -2.75 -5.59
CA GLN A 390 3.71 -2.32 -6.30
C GLN A 390 4.66 -3.49 -6.54
N PHE A 391 5.23 -3.57 -7.74
CA PHE A 391 6.21 -4.60 -8.11
C PHE A 391 7.49 -3.97 -8.66
N TYR A 392 8.62 -4.28 -8.05
CA TYR A 392 9.94 -3.85 -8.47
C TYR A 392 10.75 -5.09 -8.84
N ARG A 393 11.23 -5.16 -10.08
CA ARG A 393 11.99 -6.30 -10.57
C ARG A 393 13.28 -5.85 -11.23
N ASP A 394 14.37 -6.55 -10.93
CA ASP A 394 15.69 -6.30 -11.50
C ASP A 394 16.19 -4.85 -11.26
N CYS A 395 15.66 -4.17 -10.24
CA CYS A 395 15.99 -2.80 -9.91
C CYS A 395 17.21 -2.73 -8.99
N THR A 396 17.90 -1.59 -8.99
CA THR A 396 18.92 -1.26 -7.99
C THR A 396 18.44 -0.11 -7.14
N ILE A 397 18.44 -0.28 -5.82
CA ILE A 397 18.01 0.72 -4.85
C ILE A 397 19.15 1.02 -3.89
N THR A 398 19.58 2.28 -3.81
CA THR A 398 20.70 2.70 -2.98
C THR A 398 20.29 3.73 -1.93
N GLY A 399 20.66 3.54 -0.67
CA GLY A 399 20.34 4.49 0.39
C GLY A 399 21.06 4.26 1.71
N THR A 400 20.66 5.02 2.74
CA THR A 400 21.24 4.96 4.11
C THR A 400 20.19 4.59 5.16
N ILE A 401 19.38 5.56 5.59
CA ILE A 401 18.38 5.42 6.65
C ILE A 401 17.02 5.21 6.01
N ASP A 402 16.29 4.19 6.45
CA ASP A 402 14.89 3.92 6.08
C ASP A 402 14.65 3.98 4.57
N PHE A 403 15.63 3.52 3.77
CA PHE A 403 15.67 3.91 2.37
C PHE A 403 14.67 3.17 1.48
N ILE A 404 13.98 2.15 2.03
CA ILE A 404 12.76 1.57 1.48
C ILE A 404 11.68 1.62 2.57
N PHE A 405 10.70 2.50 2.43
CA PHE A 405 9.73 2.76 3.49
C PHE A 405 8.33 3.04 2.95
N GLY A 406 7.33 2.94 3.82
CA GLY A 406 5.92 3.16 3.48
C GLY A 406 5.01 1.99 3.82
N ASP A 407 3.80 2.01 3.27
CA ASP A 407 2.71 1.11 3.65
C ASP A 407 2.01 0.47 2.44
N ALA A 408 2.72 0.36 1.32
CA ALA A 408 2.28 -0.40 0.17
C ALA A 408 2.24 -1.91 0.44
N VAL A 409 1.53 -2.64 -0.43
CA VAL A 409 1.76 -4.06 -0.69
C VAL A 409 2.85 -4.12 -1.76
N ALA A 410 4.11 -4.16 -1.34
CA ALA A 410 5.26 -4.03 -2.25
C ALA A 410 6.11 -5.30 -2.27
N VAL A 411 6.42 -5.79 -3.48
CA VAL A 411 7.41 -6.86 -3.67
C VAL A 411 8.56 -6.34 -4.50
N LEU A 412 9.77 -6.45 -3.96
CA LEU A 412 11.03 -6.25 -4.65
C LEU A 412 11.61 -7.62 -4.95
N GLN A 413 11.69 -7.99 -6.23
CA GLN A 413 12.17 -9.28 -6.68
C GLN A 413 13.45 -9.15 -7.50
N ASN A 414 14.45 -9.98 -7.21
CA ASN A 414 15.74 -9.98 -7.92
C ASN A 414 16.44 -8.60 -7.98
N CYS A 415 16.19 -7.76 -6.97
CA CYS A 415 16.75 -6.42 -6.89
C CYS A 415 18.12 -6.41 -6.20
N LYS A 416 18.92 -5.38 -6.48
CA LYS A 416 20.13 -5.05 -5.72
C LYS A 416 19.80 -3.96 -4.71
N ILE A 417 19.99 -4.25 -3.44
CA ILE A 417 19.70 -3.37 -2.32
C ILE A 417 21.05 -2.95 -1.72
N ILE A 418 21.46 -1.71 -1.97
CA ILE A 418 22.84 -1.26 -1.73
C ILE A 418 22.88 -0.21 -0.62
N ILE A 419 23.53 -0.55 0.48
CA ILE A 419 23.79 0.37 1.58
C ILE A 419 24.95 1.30 1.20
N ARG A 420 24.72 2.61 1.26
CA ARG A 420 25.77 3.61 1.03
C ARG A 420 26.31 4.19 2.33
N LYS A 421 27.48 4.83 2.25
CA LYS A 421 28.11 5.47 3.42
C LYS A 421 27.20 6.59 3.97
N PRO A 422 26.75 6.51 5.24
CA PRO A 422 25.97 7.57 5.88
C PRO A 422 26.89 8.61 6.52
N LEU A 423 26.32 9.54 7.29
CA LEU A 423 27.12 10.38 8.20
C LEU A 423 27.67 9.56 9.37
N ASP A 424 28.73 10.07 9.99
CA ASP A 424 29.46 9.41 11.08
C ASP A 424 28.61 8.96 12.27
N ASN A 425 27.52 9.68 12.58
CA ASN A 425 26.63 9.44 13.71
C ASN A 425 25.34 8.70 13.32
N GLN A 426 25.22 8.23 12.07
CA GLN A 426 24.03 7.59 11.55
C GLN A 426 24.20 6.07 11.45
N GLN A 427 23.09 5.35 11.53
CA GLN A 427 23.03 3.92 11.23
C GLN A 427 22.32 3.73 9.90
N CYS A 428 22.52 2.60 9.23
CA CYS A 428 21.84 2.29 7.98
C CYS A 428 20.71 1.29 8.22
N ILE A 429 19.53 1.56 7.67
CA ILE A 429 18.34 0.72 7.83
C ILE A 429 17.72 0.50 6.46
N VAL A 430 17.61 -0.75 6.04
CA VAL A 430 17.06 -1.10 4.73
C VAL A 430 15.57 -0.80 4.66
N THR A 431 14.77 -1.30 5.60
CA THR A 431 13.32 -1.08 5.58
C THR A 431 12.76 -0.32 6.79
N ALA A 432 11.75 0.51 6.55
CA ALA A 432 10.92 1.10 7.61
C ALA A 432 9.43 1.01 7.21
N GLN A 433 8.83 -0.17 7.41
CA GLN A 433 7.46 -0.41 6.97
C GLN A 433 6.45 0.22 7.95
N GLY A 434 5.42 0.87 7.39
CA GLY A 434 4.52 1.79 8.06
C GLY A 434 3.08 1.33 8.28
N LYS A 435 2.82 0.02 8.40
CA LYS A 435 1.47 -0.51 8.66
C LYS A 435 0.93 -0.12 10.03
N THR A 436 -0.24 0.51 10.05
CA THR A 436 -0.85 1.05 11.28
C THR A 436 -1.99 0.22 11.84
N GLU A 437 -2.58 -0.66 11.03
CA GLU A 437 -3.74 -1.45 11.40
C GLU A 437 -3.51 -2.93 11.02
N ARG A 438 -3.88 -3.85 11.93
CA ARG A 438 -3.50 -5.27 11.85
C ARG A 438 -4.12 -6.07 10.69
N ARG A 439 -5.32 -5.70 10.22
CA ARG A 439 -6.09 -6.30 9.12
C ARG A 439 -5.75 -5.70 7.76
N GLU A 440 -4.96 -4.63 7.69
CA GLU A 440 -4.31 -4.22 6.43
C GLU A 440 -3.48 -5.39 5.89
N ILE A 441 -3.38 -5.50 4.57
CA ILE A 441 -2.56 -6.54 3.92
C ILE A 441 -1.21 -6.01 3.44
N SER A 442 -0.92 -4.72 3.73
CA SER A 442 0.34 -4.06 3.41
C SER A 442 1.54 -4.74 4.06
N GLY A 443 2.68 -4.55 3.41
CA GLY A 443 3.95 -5.15 3.79
C GLY A 443 4.97 -5.00 2.68
N ILE A 444 6.25 -5.01 3.07
CA ILE A 444 7.37 -4.94 2.13
C ILE A 444 8.04 -6.32 2.07
N VAL A 445 8.06 -6.93 0.89
CA VAL A 445 8.71 -8.22 0.64
C VAL A 445 9.95 -8.00 -0.21
N LEU A 446 11.10 -8.44 0.29
CA LEU A 446 12.34 -8.58 -0.49
C LEU A 446 12.50 -10.07 -0.83
N HIS A 447 12.36 -10.40 -2.11
CA HIS A 447 12.40 -11.76 -2.63
C HIS A 447 13.58 -11.95 -3.59
N ASN A 448 14.49 -12.87 -3.27
CA ASN A 448 15.66 -13.19 -4.10
C ASN A 448 16.51 -11.96 -4.45
N CYS A 449 16.57 -10.97 -3.55
CA CYS A 449 17.40 -9.78 -3.71
C CYS A 449 18.84 -10.04 -3.23
N THR A 450 19.75 -9.15 -3.62
CA THR A 450 21.11 -9.07 -3.06
C THR A 450 21.22 -7.83 -2.18
N ILE A 451 21.45 -8.00 -0.88
CA ILE A 451 21.69 -6.92 0.09
C ILE A 451 23.19 -6.80 0.30
N SER A 452 23.76 -5.66 -0.08
CA SER A 452 25.20 -5.40 -0.09
C SER A 452 25.50 -3.95 0.29
N GLY A 453 26.78 -3.56 0.24
CA GLY A 453 27.22 -2.22 0.59
C GLY A 453 28.21 -1.66 -0.43
N THR A 454 28.15 -0.34 -0.64
CA THR A 454 29.19 0.37 -1.41
C THR A 454 30.58 0.19 -0.78
N PRO A 455 31.68 0.23 -1.55
CA PRO A 455 33.03 0.13 -1.00
C PRO A 455 33.29 1.13 0.15
N GLU A 456 32.76 2.35 0.04
CA GLU A 456 32.88 3.40 1.05
C GLU A 456 32.11 3.06 2.33
N TYR A 457 30.97 2.36 2.22
CA TYR A 457 30.22 1.85 3.37
C TYR A 457 30.96 0.69 4.05
N ILE A 458 31.50 -0.26 3.26
CA ILE A 458 32.24 -1.41 3.81
C ILE A 458 33.39 -0.95 4.70
N ALA A 459 34.08 0.14 4.34
CA ALA A 459 35.15 0.72 5.15
C ALA A 459 34.71 1.29 6.51
N VAL A 460 33.40 1.52 6.73
CA VAL A 460 32.86 2.11 7.97
C VAL A 460 31.75 1.28 8.63
N LYS A 461 31.42 0.10 8.10
CA LYS A 461 30.26 -0.71 8.52
C LYS A 461 30.25 -1.08 10.01
N ASP A 462 31.42 -1.21 10.64
CA ASP A 462 31.54 -1.55 12.05
C ASP A 462 31.12 -0.38 12.97
N LYS A 463 31.30 0.86 12.49
CA LYS A 463 30.84 2.09 13.16
C LYS A 463 29.40 2.43 12.76
N ASN A 464 29.11 2.36 11.46
CA ASN A 464 27.82 2.64 10.86
C ASN A 464 27.10 1.31 10.57
N LYS A 465 26.51 0.74 11.62
CA LYS A 465 25.84 -0.56 11.58
C LYS A 465 24.69 -0.55 10.56
N GLY A 466 24.58 -1.64 9.81
CA GLY A 466 23.47 -1.90 8.89
C GLY A 466 22.45 -2.84 9.52
N TYR A 467 21.17 -2.51 9.34
CA TYR A 467 20.01 -3.29 9.81
C TYR A 467 19.06 -3.60 8.66
N LEU A 468 18.40 -4.76 8.74
CA LEU A 468 17.35 -5.17 7.81
C LEU A 468 16.14 -4.23 7.88
N GLY A 469 15.74 -3.80 9.07
CA GLY A 469 14.63 -2.88 9.21
C GLY A 469 14.35 -2.42 10.63
N ARG A 470 13.39 -1.51 10.76
CA ARG A 470 12.80 -1.05 12.02
C ARG A 470 11.31 -0.68 11.89
N PRO A 471 10.51 -0.86 12.95
CA PRO A 471 9.06 -0.72 12.83
C PRO A 471 8.60 0.73 12.90
N TRP A 472 8.44 1.38 11.75
CA TRP A 472 7.96 2.77 11.70
C TRP A 472 6.58 2.92 12.36
N LYS A 473 5.72 1.89 12.22
CA LYS A 473 4.37 1.85 12.80
C LYS A 473 4.08 0.50 13.49
N GLU A 474 3.00 0.46 14.27
CA GLU A 474 2.71 -0.58 15.25
C GLU A 474 2.63 -2.00 14.68
N PHE A 475 2.12 -2.17 13.46
CA PHE A 475 1.96 -3.49 12.82
C PHE A 475 2.94 -3.69 11.67
N SER A 476 4.11 -3.05 11.75
CA SER A 476 5.15 -3.07 10.72
C SER A 476 5.40 -4.49 10.18
N THR A 477 5.27 -4.68 8.87
CA THR A 477 5.36 -5.99 8.23
C THR A 477 6.46 -6.00 7.17
N THR A 478 7.51 -6.79 7.35
CA THR A 478 8.62 -6.92 6.39
C THR A 478 9.10 -8.36 6.27
N ILE A 479 9.22 -8.84 5.04
CA ILE A 479 9.51 -10.24 4.73
C ILE A 479 10.81 -10.31 3.91
N PHE A 480 11.77 -11.10 4.36
CA PHE A 480 13.02 -11.36 3.65
C PHE A 480 13.06 -12.81 3.17
N LEU A 481 12.74 -13.04 1.90
CA LEU A 481 12.64 -14.35 1.30
C LEU A 481 13.80 -14.63 0.33
N GLN A 482 14.59 -15.67 0.61
CA GLN A 482 15.61 -16.21 -0.29
C GLN A 482 16.67 -15.20 -0.77
N ASN A 483 16.98 -14.19 0.03
CA ASN A 483 17.94 -13.14 -0.33
C ASN A 483 19.39 -13.61 -0.15
N GLN A 484 20.30 -13.07 -0.96
CA GLN A 484 21.73 -13.06 -0.67
C GLN A 484 22.00 -11.83 0.22
N ILE A 485 22.55 -12.04 1.42
CA ILE A 485 22.86 -10.98 2.38
C ILE A 485 24.37 -11.03 2.65
N ASP A 486 25.07 -10.03 2.15
CA ASP A 486 26.51 -9.87 2.38
C ASP A 486 26.79 -9.46 3.83
N ASP A 487 28.06 -9.35 4.18
CA ASP A 487 28.52 -9.01 5.54
C ASP A 487 28.38 -7.50 5.78
N VAL A 488 27.12 -7.03 5.77
CA VAL A 488 26.70 -5.63 5.91
C VAL A 488 25.58 -5.45 6.92
N ILE A 489 25.00 -6.54 7.41
CA ILE A 489 23.92 -6.56 8.41
C ILE A 489 24.48 -7.10 9.72
N VAL A 490 24.25 -6.37 10.81
CA VAL A 490 24.71 -6.79 12.14
C VAL A 490 23.95 -8.03 12.64
N PRO A 491 24.53 -8.83 13.55
CA PRO A 491 23.92 -10.09 14.00
C PRO A 491 22.50 -9.95 14.58
N GLU A 492 22.19 -8.82 15.23
CA GLU A 492 20.86 -8.49 15.76
C GLU A 492 19.79 -8.42 14.67
N GLY A 493 20.19 -8.08 13.43
CA GLY A 493 19.34 -8.01 12.24
C GLY A 493 18.43 -6.78 12.20
N PHE A 494 17.68 -6.51 13.26
CA PHE A 494 16.67 -5.45 13.31
C PHE A 494 16.94 -4.43 14.43
N LEU A 495 16.46 -3.21 14.23
CA LEU A 495 16.63 -2.09 15.17
C LEU A 495 15.27 -1.68 15.77
N PRO A 496 15.14 -1.47 17.09
CA PRO A 496 13.91 -0.90 17.65
C PRO A 496 13.65 0.50 17.10
N TRP A 497 12.38 0.87 16.93
CA TRP A 497 12.02 2.25 16.58
C TRP A 497 12.20 3.19 17.77
N ASN A 498 11.58 2.85 18.90
CA ASN A 498 11.71 3.56 20.17
C ASN A 498 11.29 2.66 21.35
N GLY A 499 12.24 2.27 22.20
CA GLY A 499 12.00 1.34 23.30
C GLY A 499 11.33 0.05 22.81
N ASP A 500 10.26 -0.37 23.49
CA ASP A 500 9.51 -1.59 23.17
C ASP A 500 8.34 -1.38 22.18
N PHE A 501 8.25 -0.20 21.56
CA PHE A 501 7.20 0.09 20.57
C PHE A 501 7.19 -0.94 19.43
N ALA A 502 6.01 -1.46 19.11
CA ALA A 502 5.72 -2.42 18.04
C ALA A 502 6.38 -3.80 18.15
N LEU A 503 7.31 -4.04 19.09
CA LEU A 503 8.11 -5.27 19.14
C LEU A 503 7.27 -6.55 19.32
N ASN A 504 6.06 -6.42 19.89
CA ASN A 504 5.12 -7.53 20.08
C ASN A 504 4.14 -7.73 18.92
N THR A 505 3.90 -6.68 18.12
CA THR A 505 2.81 -6.60 17.15
C THR A 505 3.30 -6.61 15.69
N LEU A 506 4.54 -6.22 15.44
CA LEU A 506 5.18 -6.29 14.13
C LEU A 506 5.22 -7.74 13.60
N TYR A 507 5.37 -7.89 12.28
CA TYR A 507 5.56 -9.17 11.60
C TYR A 507 6.81 -9.10 10.73
N TYR A 508 7.94 -9.54 11.30
CA TYR A 508 9.21 -9.65 10.58
C TYR A 508 9.62 -11.11 10.44
N THR A 509 10.10 -11.50 9.26
CA THR A 509 10.56 -12.86 9.03
C THR A 509 11.67 -12.94 7.99
N GLU A 510 12.56 -13.91 8.18
CA GLU A 510 13.63 -14.29 7.27
C GLU A 510 13.43 -15.76 6.90
N PHE A 511 13.41 -16.09 5.61
CA PHE A 511 13.23 -17.46 5.14
C PHE A 511 14.17 -17.79 3.97
N GLY A 512 15.05 -18.77 4.18
CA GLY A 512 15.94 -19.28 3.12
C GLY A 512 16.98 -18.28 2.61
N ASN A 513 17.27 -17.22 3.37
CA ASN A 513 18.35 -16.27 3.07
C ASN A 513 19.73 -16.98 3.12
N ARG A 514 20.68 -16.43 2.36
CA ARG A 514 22.04 -16.96 2.16
C ARG A 514 23.07 -15.84 2.36
N GLY A 515 24.33 -16.22 2.53
CA GLY A 515 25.44 -15.27 2.70
C GLY A 515 25.82 -15.00 4.15
N PRO A 516 26.94 -14.30 4.39
CA PRO A 516 27.46 -14.10 5.74
C PRO A 516 26.55 -13.25 6.64
N GLY A 517 25.76 -12.32 6.08
CA GLY A 517 24.81 -11.50 6.84
C GLY A 517 23.50 -12.23 7.20
N SER A 518 23.27 -13.44 6.70
CA SER A 518 22.02 -14.20 6.92
C SER A 518 22.04 -15.10 8.16
N VAL A 519 23.10 -15.04 8.99
CA VAL A 519 23.21 -15.86 10.20
C VAL A 519 22.22 -15.38 11.26
N MET A 520 21.30 -16.26 11.67
CA MET A 520 20.18 -15.88 12.56
C MET A 520 20.42 -16.15 14.06
N THR A 521 21.59 -16.68 14.45
CA THR A 521 21.83 -17.16 15.84
C THR A 521 21.72 -16.08 16.91
N ASN A 522 22.04 -14.83 16.56
CA ASN A 522 22.03 -13.68 17.48
C ASN A 522 20.98 -12.62 17.10
N ARG A 523 19.98 -12.99 16.28
CA ARG A 523 18.87 -12.09 15.96
C ARG A 523 18.13 -11.71 17.24
N VAL A 524 17.55 -10.51 17.23
CA VAL A 524 16.63 -10.08 18.29
C VAL A 524 15.50 -11.11 18.49
N THR A 525 15.03 -11.22 19.73
CA THR A 525 14.05 -12.25 20.16
C THR A 525 12.65 -11.70 20.36
N TRP A 526 12.31 -10.59 19.69
CA TRP A 526 11.00 -9.94 19.83
C TRP A 526 9.86 -10.88 19.40
N ALA A 527 8.70 -10.79 20.05
CA ALA A 527 7.55 -11.64 19.71
C ALA A 527 7.04 -11.42 18.28
N GLY A 528 7.30 -10.25 17.70
CA GLY A 528 7.01 -9.94 16.30
C GLY A 528 7.94 -10.61 15.27
N ILE A 529 9.07 -11.18 15.70
CA ILE A 529 9.93 -11.99 14.83
C ILE A 529 9.27 -13.37 14.64
N LYS A 530 8.80 -13.65 13.42
CA LYS A 530 8.07 -14.87 13.10
C LYS A 530 8.98 -15.86 12.40
N LYS A 531 8.96 -17.10 12.91
CA LYS A 531 9.46 -18.27 12.18
C LYS A 531 8.31 -18.82 11.36
N ILE A 532 8.54 -18.98 10.06
CA ILE A 532 7.52 -19.42 9.11
C ILE A 532 7.95 -20.71 8.41
N ASP A 533 6.98 -21.49 7.96
CA ASP A 533 7.21 -22.66 7.11
C ASP A 533 7.17 -22.30 5.62
N TRP A 534 7.40 -23.29 4.77
CA TRP A 534 7.42 -23.08 3.33
C TRP A 534 6.06 -22.66 2.76
N ASN A 535 4.95 -23.19 3.30
CA ASN A 535 3.60 -22.84 2.86
C ASN A 535 3.26 -21.38 3.17
N THR A 536 3.67 -20.89 4.33
CA THR A 536 3.53 -19.49 4.72
C THR A 536 4.45 -18.61 3.87
N ALA A 537 5.69 -19.04 3.61
CA ALA A 537 6.62 -18.32 2.74
C ALA A 537 6.09 -18.13 1.32
N LEU A 538 5.38 -19.13 0.77
CA LEU A 538 4.72 -19.01 -0.54
C LEU A 538 3.71 -17.87 -0.60
N GLN A 539 3.00 -17.56 0.50
CA GLN A 539 2.00 -16.48 0.54
C GLN A 539 2.61 -15.10 0.30
N PHE A 540 3.92 -14.95 0.50
CA PHE A 540 4.66 -13.71 0.28
C PHE A 540 5.27 -13.61 -1.13
N THR A 541 5.13 -14.63 -1.97
CA THR A 541 5.58 -14.56 -3.37
C THR A 541 4.65 -13.66 -4.20
N PRO A 542 5.11 -13.09 -5.33
CA PRO A 542 4.32 -12.16 -6.14
C PRO A 542 2.91 -12.70 -6.50
N ASP A 543 2.80 -13.97 -6.88
CA ASP A 543 1.53 -14.58 -7.32
C ASP A 543 0.46 -14.59 -6.23
N PHE A 544 0.84 -14.67 -4.96
CA PHE A 544 -0.10 -14.67 -3.84
C PHE A 544 -0.23 -13.28 -3.22
N PHE A 545 0.90 -12.64 -2.90
CA PHE A 545 0.92 -11.38 -2.15
C PHE A 545 0.39 -10.20 -2.97
N LEU A 546 0.73 -10.15 -4.26
CA LEU A 546 0.27 -9.09 -5.17
C LEU A 546 -0.91 -9.53 -6.04
N ARG A 547 -1.17 -10.84 -6.10
CA ARG A 547 -1.85 -11.46 -7.23
C ARG A 547 -1.17 -11.00 -8.53
N ALA A 548 0.07 -11.41 -8.71
CA ALA A 548 0.89 -10.97 -9.83
C ALA A 548 0.32 -11.37 -11.19
N GLN A 549 -0.09 -12.63 -11.37
CA GLN A 549 -0.69 -13.18 -12.60
C GLN A 549 -1.75 -12.27 -13.19
N ASP A 550 -2.44 -11.63 -12.28
CA ASP A 550 -3.66 -10.90 -12.42
C ASP A 550 -3.41 -9.55 -13.16
N TRP A 551 -2.22 -8.95 -13.05
CA TRP A 551 -1.90 -7.65 -13.67
C TRP A 551 -0.45 -7.45 -14.10
N ILE A 552 0.44 -8.38 -13.75
CA ILE A 552 1.85 -8.40 -14.15
C ILE A 552 1.95 -9.37 -15.34
N PRO A 553 2.54 -8.94 -16.47
CA PRO A 553 2.69 -9.83 -17.62
C PRO A 553 3.59 -11.01 -17.30
N HIS A 554 3.20 -12.19 -17.77
CA HIS A 554 4.11 -13.33 -17.84
C HIS A 554 5.02 -13.16 -19.06
N GLU A 555 6.34 -13.16 -18.83
CA GLU A 555 7.27 -13.52 -19.90
C GLU A 555 7.06 -15.01 -20.20
N LYS A 556 6.85 -15.35 -21.48
CA LYS A 556 6.82 -16.75 -21.94
C LYS A 556 8.24 -17.29 -22.11
#